data_AF-A0A9C7Q8J7-F1
#
_entry.id   AF-A0A9C7Q8J7-F1
#
_cell.length_a   1.000
_cell.length_b   1.000
_cell.length_c   1.000
_cell.angle_alpha   90.00
_cell.angle_beta   90.00
_cell.angle_gamma   90.00
#
_symmetry.space_group_name_H-M   'P 1'
#
loop_
_entity.id
_entity.type
_entity.pdbx_description
1 polymer ?
#
loop_
_entity_poly.entity_id
_entity_poly.type
_entity_poly.pdbx_seq_one_letter_code
_entity_poly.pdbx_strand_id
1 'polypeptide(L)'
;MPSRRNILKKVGATGTAAVTISGLSGSAAATPGSIPSNYLTEYQQTGSDYGIDWTYLAGVGWIETQHGQYEAGCDTSSAGAKGPMQFMPSTWDYYGIDGNGDGVADICDYQDAIPAAAYYLTDSGAPGDWDSALYAYNHSWSYVSDVKDAAAYYRDTYGGGSGGDKFVDGDRVTPTVDLNTREQPGTGQPIVATISPGEVGEIMNGPTDKGGYTWWGVHWLDRGVWGWSVERYLTDA
;
A
#
# COMPACT_ATOMS: atom_id res chain seq x y z
N MET A 1 28.59 31.58 35.39
CA MET A 1 28.38 32.97 34.90
C MET A 1 29.28 33.19 33.69
N PRO A 2 28.98 34.03 32.68
CA PRO A 2 27.74 34.43 31.99
C PRO A 2 27.83 34.14 30.45
N SER A 3 26.73 33.85 29.72
CA SER A 3 25.87 34.74 28.90
C SER A 3 26.36 35.18 27.49
N ARG A 4 25.55 34.77 26.48
CA ARG A 4 25.03 35.50 25.31
C ARG A 4 25.98 36.07 24.23
N ARG A 5 25.65 35.76 22.96
CA ARG A 5 25.07 36.74 22.00
C ARG A 5 24.49 36.06 20.74
N ASN A 6 23.21 36.35 20.50
CA ASN A 6 22.47 36.10 19.25
C ASN A 6 23.07 36.89 18.07
N ILE A 7 23.07 36.30 16.87
CA ILE A 7 22.79 37.01 15.61
C ILE A 7 21.93 36.11 14.73
N LEU A 8 20.67 36.51 14.53
CA LEU A 8 19.80 36.04 13.45
C LEU A 8 20.20 36.70 12.14
N LYS A 9 20.18 35.94 11.03
CA LYS A 9 19.69 36.43 9.73
C LYS A 9 19.19 35.28 8.83
N LYS A 10 17.87 35.13 8.91
CA LYS A 10 16.86 34.78 7.91
C LYS A 10 17.27 34.36 6.47
N VAL A 11 16.64 33.24 6.10
CA VAL A 11 16.00 32.82 4.83
C VAL A 11 16.86 32.19 3.73
N GLY A 12 16.63 30.88 3.63
CA GLY A 12 16.78 30.00 2.48
C GLY A 12 16.18 28.65 2.89
N ALA A 13 14.87 28.61 3.17
CA ALA A 13 14.19 27.37 3.56
C ALA A 13 13.95 26.53 2.31
N THR A 14 14.94 25.73 1.93
CA THR A 14 14.71 24.48 1.20
C THR A 14 14.44 23.43 2.27
N GLY A 15 13.17 23.16 2.52
CA GLY A 15 12.74 22.14 3.48
C GLY A 15 13.17 20.76 3.00
N THR A 16 14.30 20.28 3.48
CA THR A 16 14.70 18.88 3.41
C THR A 16 14.32 18.29 4.77
N ALA A 17 13.11 17.74 4.87
CA ALA A 17 12.62 17.11 6.10
C ALA A 17 12.84 15.60 6.00
N ALA A 18 14.06 15.22 6.33
CA ALA A 18 14.54 13.86 6.53
C ALA A 18 14.49 13.52 8.01
N VAL A 19 13.75 12.50 8.40
CA VAL A 19 13.80 11.98 9.77
C VAL A 19 15.21 11.45 10.06
N THR A 20 15.91 12.03 11.03
CA THR A 20 17.12 11.43 11.61
C THR A 20 16.68 10.40 12.66
N ILE A 21 16.65 9.12 12.30
CA ILE A 21 16.44 8.06 13.29
C ILE A 21 17.78 7.67 13.88
N SER A 22 17.99 7.99 15.16
CA SER A 22 18.93 7.27 16.01
C SER A 22 18.14 6.46 17.02
N GLY A 23 18.10 5.14 16.79
CA GLY A 23 17.89 4.15 17.83
C GLY A 23 16.47 3.58 17.96
N LEU A 24 16.15 2.62 17.10
CA LEU A 24 15.91 1.24 17.52
C LEU A 24 16.61 0.35 16.50
N SER A 25 17.73 -0.23 16.88
CA SER A 25 18.34 -1.35 16.16
C SER A 25 17.42 -2.56 16.33
N GLY A 26 16.33 -2.59 15.55
CA GLY A 26 15.61 -3.82 15.27
C GLY A 26 16.52 -4.67 14.41
N SER A 27 17.00 -5.78 14.98
CA SER A 27 17.70 -6.83 14.26
C SER A 27 16.96 -7.18 12.96
N ALA A 28 17.73 -7.47 11.89
CA ALA A 28 17.28 -8.03 10.61
C ALA A 28 15.93 -8.76 10.76
N ALA A 29 14.91 -8.21 10.11
CA ALA A 29 13.51 -8.46 10.40
C ALA A 29 13.19 -9.96 10.53
N ALA A 30 12.55 -10.31 11.64
CA ALA A 30 11.75 -11.52 11.69
C ALA A 30 10.80 -11.51 10.47
N THR A 31 10.56 -12.68 9.88
CA THR A 31 9.58 -12.86 8.79
C THR A 31 8.33 -12.02 9.08
N PRO A 32 7.88 -11.16 8.14
CA PRO A 32 6.77 -10.27 8.42
C PRO A 32 5.53 -11.03 8.91
N GLY A 33 4.87 -10.48 9.91
CA GLY A 33 3.70 -11.09 10.55
C GLY A 33 2.42 -10.90 9.74
N SER A 34 1.32 -11.43 10.24
CA SER A 34 0.01 -11.26 9.59
C SER A 34 -0.49 -9.80 9.70
N ILE A 35 -1.07 -9.28 8.62
CA ILE A 35 -1.77 -8.00 8.61
C ILE A 35 -3.17 -8.18 9.26
N PRO A 36 -3.56 -7.35 10.26
CA PRO A 36 -4.94 -7.26 10.74
C PRO A 36 -5.91 -6.94 9.59
N SER A 37 -7.10 -7.56 9.57
CA SER A 37 -8.02 -7.45 8.43
C SER A 37 -8.48 -6.02 8.11
N ASN A 38 -8.64 -5.18 9.14
CA ASN A 38 -8.96 -3.77 8.98
C ASN A 38 -7.82 -2.99 8.32
N TYR A 39 -6.56 -3.23 8.72
CA TYR A 39 -5.38 -2.65 8.09
C TYR A 39 -5.20 -3.14 6.65
N LEU A 40 -5.39 -4.43 6.38
CA LEU A 40 -5.32 -4.99 5.02
C LEU A 40 -6.31 -4.29 4.08
N THR A 41 -7.55 -4.12 4.53
CA THR A 41 -8.60 -3.43 3.76
C THR A 41 -8.18 -1.99 3.46
N GLU A 42 -7.67 -1.28 4.46
CA GLU A 42 -7.25 0.12 4.32
C GLU A 42 -6.03 0.27 3.39
N TYR A 43 -5.02 -0.59 3.50
CA TYR A 43 -3.88 -0.57 2.59
C TYR A 43 -4.32 -0.79 1.14
N GLN A 44 -5.16 -1.80 0.90
CA GLN A 44 -5.63 -2.14 -0.45
C GLN A 44 -6.47 -1.01 -1.06
N GLN A 45 -7.38 -0.44 -0.27
CA GLN A 45 -8.21 0.69 -0.70
C GLN A 45 -7.34 1.92 -1.00
N THR A 46 -6.46 2.29 -0.07
CA THR A 46 -5.54 3.43 -0.23
C THR A 46 -4.62 3.24 -1.44
N GLY A 47 -4.04 2.05 -1.63
CA GLY A 47 -3.20 1.76 -2.79
C GLY A 47 -3.96 1.94 -4.10
N SER A 48 -5.21 1.48 -4.17
CA SER A 48 -6.10 1.72 -5.32
C SER A 48 -6.36 3.20 -5.55
N ASP A 49 -6.65 3.96 -4.49
CA ASP A 49 -7.01 5.38 -4.60
C ASP A 49 -5.83 6.27 -5.04
N TYR A 50 -4.61 5.92 -4.61
CA TYR A 50 -3.37 6.63 -4.97
C TYR A 50 -2.66 6.05 -6.20
N GLY A 51 -3.12 4.91 -6.73
CA GLY A 51 -2.47 4.23 -7.86
C GLY A 51 -1.08 3.70 -7.53
N ILE A 52 -0.87 3.24 -6.30
CA ILE A 52 0.40 2.67 -5.82
C ILE A 52 0.19 1.24 -5.33
N ASP A 53 1.24 0.43 -5.38
CA ASP A 53 1.21 -0.92 -4.82
C ASP A 53 1.03 -0.87 -3.30
N TRP A 54 -0.13 -1.34 -2.83
CA TRP A 54 -0.52 -1.32 -1.42
C TRP A 54 0.45 -2.10 -0.52
N THR A 55 1.17 -3.08 -1.07
CA THR A 55 2.12 -3.89 -0.30
C THR A 55 3.30 -3.06 0.22
N TYR A 56 3.64 -1.94 -0.42
CA TYR A 56 4.62 -0.99 0.11
C TYR A 56 4.08 -0.23 1.32
N LEU A 57 2.79 0.14 1.34
CA LEU A 57 2.16 0.74 2.53
C LEU A 57 2.14 -0.27 3.69
N ALA A 58 1.81 -1.54 3.40
CA ALA A 58 1.89 -2.60 4.38
C ALA A 58 3.33 -2.84 4.87
N GLY A 59 4.31 -2.78 3.97
CA GLY A 59 5.73 -2.85 4.32
C GLY A 59 6.16 -1.74 5.28
N VAL A 60 5.78 -0.48 5.00
CA VAL A 60 6.00 0.64 5.92
C VAL A 60 5.32 0.36 7.26
N GLY A 61 4.02 0.04 7.27
CA GLY A 61 3.29 -0.23 8.52
C GLY A 61 3.86 -1.41 9.33
N TRP A 62 4.45 -2.41 8.66
CA TRP A 62 5.17 -3.50 9.34
C TRP A 62 6.40 -2.98 10.07
N ILE A 63 7.25 -2.23 9.39
CA ILE A 63 8.50 -1.71 9.94
C ILE A 63 8.26 -0.68 11.04
N GLU A 64 7.24 0.17 10.89
CA GLU A 64 6.97 1.24 11.85
C GLU A 64 6.36 0.71 13.15
N THR A 65 5.30 -0.11 13.07
CA THR A 65 4.53 -0.51 14.26
C THR A 65 3.96 -1.93 14.21
N GLN A 66 4.34 -2.72 13.20
CA GLN A 66 3.72 -4.02 12.91
C GLN A 66 2.20 -3.89 12.77
N HIS A 67 1.77 -2.93 11.95
CA HIS A 67 0.37 -2.58 11.68
C HIS A 67 -0.41 -2.18 12.94
N GLY A 68 0.21 -1.35 13.80
CA GLY A 68 -0.37 -0.89 15.05
C GLY A 68 -0.56 -1.99 16.10
N GLN A 69 0.12 -3.12 15.98
CA GLN A 69 0.03 -4.19 16.97
C GLN A 69 0.99 -4.00 18.16
N TYR A 70 2.08 -3.27 17.97
CA TYR A 70 3.04 -2.97 19.05
C TYR A 70 2.66 -1.75 19.88
N GLU A 71 1.82 -0.87 19.33
CA GLU A 71 1.41 0.36 19.96
C GLU A 71 -0.11 0.33 20.11
N ALA A 72 -0.64 0.55 21.31
CA ALA A 72 -2.09 0.53 21.54
C ALA A 72 -2.78 1.80 21.00
N GLY A 73 -2.55 2.10 19.72
CA GLY A 73 -3.18 3.18 18.95
C GLY A 73 -2.28 4.39 18.69
N CYS A 74 -1.44 4.84 19.63
CA CYS A 74 -0.69 6.09 19.42
C CYS A 74 0.52 6.29 20.36
N ASP A 75 1.37 5.29 20.50
CA ASP A 75 2.58 5.52 21.30
C ASP A 75 3.52 6.50 20.56
N THR A 76 4.42 7.08 21.34
CA THR A 76 5.36 8.08 20.84
C THR A 76 6.74 7.49 20.96
N SER A 77 7.41 7.33 19.82
CA SER A 77 8.80 6.88 19.77
C SER A 77 9.74 7.84 20.49
N SER A 78 10.96 7.40 20.78
CA SER A 78 12.02 8.25 21.36
C SER A 78 12.34 9.49 20.51
N ALA A 79 12.10 9.41 19.20
CA ALA A 79 12.28 10.51 18.25
C ALA A 79 11.07 11.47 18.19
N GLY A 80 9.94 11.11 18.81
CA GLY A 80 8.71 11.91 18.81
C GLY A 80 7.73 11.58 17.69
N ALA A 81 8.03 10.60 16.84
CA ALA A 81 7.10 10.07 15.85
C ALA A 81 5.95 9.30 16.52
N LYS A 82 4.75 9.35 15.92
CA LYS A 82 3.50 8.84 16.50
C LYS A 82 2.66 8.03 15.53
N GLY A 83 1.83 7.17 16.10
CA GLY A 83 0.75 6.48 15.40
C GLY A 83 1.24 5.32 14.53
N PRO A 84 0.33 4.63 13.84
CA PRO A 84 0.64 3.34 13.20
C PRO A 84 1.64 3.46 12.05
N MET A 85 1.79 4.64 11.46
CA MET A 85 2.76 4.92 10.38
C MET A 85 3.95 5.78 10.87
N GLN A 86 4.09 5.97 12.20
CA GLN A 86 5.18 6.69 12.86
C GLN A 86 5.51 8.05 12.22
N PHE A 87 4.49 8.88 12.01
CA PHE A 87 4.69 10.22 11.51
C PHE A 87 5.32 11.13 12.57
N MET A 88 6.30 11.94 12.14
CA MET A 88 6.69 13.11 12.93
C MET A 88 5.53 14.13 12.92
N PRO A 89 5.18 14.75 14.06
CA PRO A 89 4.09 15.73 14.10
C PRO A 89 4.28 16.88 13.09
N SER A 90 5.51 17.33 12.86
CA SER A 90 5.79 18.37 11.85
C SER A 90 5.57 17.91 10.41
N THR A 91 5.65 16.61 10.13
CA THR A 91 5.33 16.06 8.81
C THR A 91 3.82 15.91 8.67
N TRP A 92 3.14 15.48 9.75
CA TRP A 92 1.68 15.42 9.80
C TRP A 92 1.01 16.76 9.51
N ASP A 93 1.60 17.87 9.96
CA ASP A 93 1.10 19.22 9.65
C ASP A 93 0.98 19.51 8.13
N TYR A 94 1.70 18.78 7.27
CA TYR A 94 1.65 18.94 5.81
C TYR A 94 0.92 17.80 5.09
N TYR A 95 1.05 16.58 5.58
CA TYR A 95 0.57 15.37 4.88
C TYR A 95 -0.62 14.69 5.57
N GLY A 96 -0.95 15.08 6.80
CA GLY A 96 -2.10 14.56 7.51
C GLY A 96 -3.39 14.81 6.74
N ILE A 97 -4.18 13.75 6.57
CA ILE A 97 -5.46 13.78 5.85
C ILE A 97 -6.52 13.10 6.71
N ASP A 98 -7.73 13.65 6.70
CA ASP A 98 -8.94 13.00 7.20
C ASP A 98 -9.37 11.97 6.14
N GLY A 99 -8.81 10.77 6.25
CA GLY A 99 -8.97 9.69 5.26
C GLY A 99 -10.31 8.97 5.42
N ASN A 100 -10.82 8.88 6.65
CA ASN A 100 -12.10 8.24 6.93
C ASN A 100 -13.32 9.19 6.78
N GLY A 101 -13.09 10.50 6.68
CA GLY A 101 -14.12 11.54 6.49
C GLY A 101 -14.91 11.89 7.76
N ASP A 102 -14.36 11.65 8.95
CA ASP A 102 -15.02 11.91 10.22
C ASP A 102 -14.92 13.38 10.69
N GLY A 103 -14.14 14.19 9.97
CA GLY A 103 -13.92 15.61 10.21
C GLY A 103 -12.63 15.93 10.97
N VAL A 104 -11.81 14.94 11.30
CA VAL A 104 -10.54 15.10 12.03
C VAL A 104 -9.45 14.32 11.30
N ALA A 105 -8.31 14.97 11.02
CA ALA A 105 -7.10 14.27 10.61
C ALA A 105 -6.31 13.82 11.86
N ASP A 106 -6.55 12.61 12.33
CA ASP A 106 -5.93 12.03 13.53
C ASP A 106 -4.71 11.16 13.18
N ILE A 107 -3.53 11.59 13.60
CA ILE A 107 -2.26 10.85 13.44
C ILE A 107 -2.30 9.44 14.06
N CYS A 108 -3.20 9.23 15.02
CA CYS A 108 -3.37 7.98 15.74
C CYS A 108 -4.36 7.03 15.04
N ASP A 109 -5.18 7.51 14.10
CA ASP A 109 -6.10 6.65 13.35
C ASP A 109 -5.38 6.06 12.14
N TYR A 110 -5.46 4.74 11.98
CA TYR A 110 -4.89 4.05 10.82
C TYR A 110 -5.61 4.45 9.53
N GLN A 111 -6.90 4.80 9.60
CA GLN A 111 -7.69 5.23 8.45
C GLN A 111 -7.29 6.62 7.94
N ASP A 112 -6.54 7.38 8.73
CA ASP A 112 -5.97 8.67 8.33
C ASP A 112 -4.46 8.53 8.04
N ALA A 113 -3.75 7.80 8.90
CA ALA A 113 -2.32 7.64 8.81
C ALA A 113 -1.87 6.87 7.56
N ILE A 114 -2.64 5.87 7.12
CA ILE A 114 -2.31 5.09 5.91
C ILE A 114 -2.49 5.93 4.65
N PRO A 115 -3.62 6.64 4.43
CA PRO A 115 -3.74 7.60 3.34
C PRO A 115 -2.70 8.73 3.40
N ALA A 116 -2.35 9.25 4.58
CA ALA A 116 -1.29 10.25 4.73
C ALA A 116 0.08 9.71 4.28
N ALA A 117 0.39 8.44 4.60
CA ALA A 117 1.61 7.77 4.13
C ALA A 117 1.63 7.61 2.61
N ALA A 118 0.51 7.23 2.00
CA ALA A 118 0.39 7.16 0.54
C ALA A 118 0.57 8.53 -0.11
N TYR A 119 -0.03 9.58 0.47
CA TYR A 119 0.16 10.95 -0.01
C TYR A 119 1.64 11.37 0.06
N TYR A 120 2.31 11.13 1.19
CA TYR A 120 3.74 11.43 1.34
C TYR A 120 4.59 10.69 0.30
N LEU A 121 4.36 9.39 0.13
CA LEU A 121 5.16 8.54 -0.77
C LEU A 121 4.96 8.94 -2.23
N THR A 122 3.72 9.28 -2.63
CA THR A 122 3.43 9.76 -3.98
C THR A 122 4.05 11.12 -4.27
N ASP A 123 3.99 12.07 -3.32
CA ASP A 123 4.70 13.36 -3.43
C ASP A 123 6.23 13.19 -3.49
N SER A 124 6.74 12.13 -2.85
CA SER A 124 8.16 11.79 -2.81
C SER A 124 8.66 10.94 -3.99
N GLY A 125 7.80 10.59 -4.95
CA GLY A 125 8.19 9.94 -6.21
C GLY A 125 7.55 8.59 -6.52
N ALA A 126 6.78 8.00 -5.60
CA ALA A 126 6.03 6.78 -5.90
C ALA A 126 4.88 7.07 -6.90
N PRO A 127 4.53 6.11 -7.79
CA PRO A 127 5.14 4.79 -7.97
C PRO A 127 6.38 4.79 -8.89
N GLY A 128 6.78 5.96 -9.42
CA GLY A 128 7.86 6.05 -10.41
C GLY A 128 9.27 5.78 -9.86
N ASP A 129 9.52 6.11 -8.58
CA ASP A 129 10.79 5.89 -7.89
C ASP A 129 10.55 5.56 -6.40
N TRP A 130 10.31 4.29 -6.12
CA TRP A 130 10.10 3.78 -4.77
C TRP A 130 11.32 3.92 -3.86
N ASP A 131 12.54 3.80 -4.40
CA ASP A 131 13.75 3.88 -3.60
C ASP A 131 13.93 5.31 -3.07
N SER A 132 13.72 6.33 -3.92
CA SER A 132 13.72 7.73 -3.49
C SER A 132 12.56 8.05 -2.54
N ALA A 133 11.35 7.55 -2.80
CA ALA A 133 10.19 7.81 -1.94
C ALA A 133 10.35 7.22 -0.53
N LEU A 134 10.83 5.97 -0.42
CA LEU A 134 11.09 5.32 0.86
C LEU A 134 12.28 5.96 1.58
N TYR A 135 13.32 6.36 0.85
CA TYR A 135 14.45 7.07 1.45
C TYR A 135 14.03 8.46 1.96
N ALA A 136 13.12 9.15 1.27
CA ALA A 136 12.54 10.40 1.76
C ALA A 136 11.79 10.17 3.07
N TYR A 137 10.94 9.13 3.13
CA TYR A 137 10.17 8.73 4.31
C TYR A 137 11.10 8.49 5.50
N ASN A 138 12.19 7.75 5.28
CA ASN A 138 13.22 7.49 6.27
C ASN A 138 14.59 7.38 5.59
N HIS A 139 15.53 8.26 5.96
CA HIS A 139 16.83 8.42 5.30
C HIS A 139 17.84 7.31 5.64
N SER A 140 17.39 6.05 5.56
CA SER A 140 18.18 4.85 5.74
C SER A 140 17.97 3.89 4.59
N TRP A 141 19.05 3.51 3.91
CA TRP A 141 18.99 2.47 2.87
C TRP A 141 18.63 1.09 3.42
N SER A 142 18.91 0.80 4.70
CA SER A 142 18.44 -0.45 5.30
C SER A 142 16.92 -0.47 5.39
N TYR A 143 16.30 0.66 5.79
CA TYR A 143 14.85 0.80 5.85
C TYR A 143 14.21 0.58 4.47
N VAL A 144 14.79 1.19 3.42
CA VAL A 144 14.32 0.97 2.04
C VAL A 144 14.33 -0.52 1.68
N SER A 145 15.40 -1.24 2.00
CA SER A 145 15.50 -2.69 1.77
C SER A 145 14.47 -3.46 2.59
N ASP A 146 14.34 -3.17 3.89
CA ASP A 146 13.46 -3.88 4.81
C ASP A 146 11.98 -3.71 4.42
N VAL A 147 11.58 -2.50 4.00
CA VAL A 147 10.22 -2.24 3.48
C VAL A 147 9.97 -3.01 2.18
N LYS A 148 10.93 -3.06 1.27
CA LYS A 148 10.81 -3.80 0.00
C LYS A 148 10.71 -5.31 0.23
N ASP A 149 11.47 -5.84 1.17
CA ASP A 149 11.41 -7.25 1.56
C ASP A 149 10.06 -7.58 2.21
N ALA A 150 9.55 -6.70 3.08
CA ALA A 150 8.21 -6.84 3.66
C ALA A 150 7.10 -6.75 2.60
N ALA A 151 7.20 -5.79 1.67
CA ALA A 151 6.26 -5.65 0.56
C ALA A 151 6.24 -6.90 -0.33
N ALA A 152 7.41 -7.46 -0.66
CA ALA A 152 7.52 -8.70 -1.42
C ALA A 152 6.86 -9.88 -0.68
N TYR A 153 7.08 -9.99 0.64
CA TYR A 153 6.42 -10.99 1.46
C TYR A 153 4.90 -10.83 1.47
N TYR A 154 4.38 -9.60 1.59
CA TYR A 154 2.93 -9.38 1.57
C TYR A 154 2.32 -9.62 0.19
N ARG A 155 3.07 -9.35 -0.89
CA ARG A 155 2.66 -9.73 -2.24
C ARG A 155 2.53 -11.24 -2.39
N ASP A 156 3.45 -12.02 -1.82
CA ASP A 156 3.37 -13.49 -1.80
C ASP A 156 2.23 -13.99 -0.88
N THR A 157 2.10 -13.43 0.32
CA THR A 157 1.20 -13.93 1.37
C THR A 157 -0.26 -13.52 1.19
N TYR A 158 -0.49 -12.31 0.65
CA TYR A 158 -1.83 -11.70 0.53
C TYR A 158 -2.17 -11.29 -0.90
N GLY A 159 -1.17 -11.12 -1.76
CA GLY A 159 -1.39 -11.20 -3.20
C GLY A 159 -1.63 -12.64 -3.67
N GLY A 160 -1.47 -13.63 -2.78
CA GLY A 160 -1.92 -15.01 -2.91
C GLY A 160 -3.02 -15.35 -1.89
N GLY A 161 -4.24 -14.86 -2.09
CA GLY A 161 -5.40 -15.32 -1.32
C GLY A 161 -5.68 -16.79 -1.60
N SER A 162 -5.89 -17.58 -0.54
CA SER A 162 -6.13 -19.03 -0.50
C SER A 162 -7.17 -19.55 -1.51
N GLY A 163 -6.74 -19.72 -2.75
CA GLY A 163 -7.55 -20.28 -3.83
C GLY A 163 -7.10 -19.87 -5.22
N GLY A 164 -5.83 -20.07 -5.60
CA GLY A 164 -5.44 -19.99 -7.01
C GLY A 164 -4.13 -19.25 -7.29
N ASP A 165 -3.00 -19.96 -7.23
CA ASP A 165 -1.69 -19.49 -7.73
C ASP A 165 -1.63 -19.54 -9.27
N LYS A 166 -2.77 -19.33 -9.95
CA LYS A 166 -2.88 -19.67 -11.37
C LYS A 166 -2.20 -18.64 -12.27
N PHE A 167 -2.22 -17.36 -11.87
CA PHE A 167 -1.68 -16.25 -12.65
C PHE A 167 -0.96 -15.25 -11.76
N VAL A 168 -0.19 -14.36 -12.38
CA VAL A 168 0.39 -13.15 -11.77
C VAL A 168 0.03 -11.92 -12.61
N ASP A 169 0.16 -10.72 -12.03
CA ASP A 169 -0.04 -9.47 -12.76
C ASP A 169 0.84 -9.40 -14.02
N GLY A 170 0.23 -9.03 -15.13
CA GLY A 170 0.85 -9.00 -16.46
C GLY A 170 0.68 -10.30 -17.28
N ASP A 171 0.23 -11.40 -16.67
CA ASP A 171 -0.03 -12.63 -17.43
C ASP A 171 -1.12 -12.42 -18.48
N ARG A 172 -0.91 -13.03 -19.65
CA ARG A 172 -1.91 -13.04 -20.73
C ARG A 172 -2.83 -14.24 -20.56
N VAL A 173 -4.12 -13.97 -20.54
CA VAL A 173 -5.15 -14.99 -20.31
C VAL A 173 -6.24 -14.94 -21.36
N THR A 174 -6.85 -16.09 -21.63
CA THR A 174 -8.03 -16.24 -22.49
C THR A 174 -9.11 -17.02 -21.74
N PRO A 175 -10.39 -16.74 -21.96
CA PRO A 175 -11.46 -17.59 -21.47
C PRO A 175 -11.45 -18.96 -22.16
N THR A 176 -11.86 -19.98 -21.42
CA THR A 176 -12.14 -21.34 -21.94
C THR A 176 -13.59 -21.51 -22.39
N VAL A 177 -14.48 -20.61 -21.95
CA VAL A 177 -15.91 -20.52 -22.26
C VAL A 177 -16.30 -19.05 -22.38
N ASP A 178 -17.51 -18.76 -22.85
CA ASP A 178 -18.06 -17.40 -22.75
C ASP A 178 -18.12 -16.98 -21.26
N LEU A 179 -17.31 -15.98 -20.91
CA LEU A 179 -17.00 -15.61 -19.53
C LEU A 179 -17.50 -14.20 -19.23
N ASN A 180 -18.39 -14.11 -18.25
CA ASN A 180 -18.83 -12.82 -17.75
C ASN A 180 -17.69 -12.13 -16.99
N THR A 181 -17.45 -10.89 -17.38
CA THR A 181 -16.58 -9.91 -16.72
C THR A 181 -17.48 -8.93 -15.99
N ARG A 182 -17.16 -8.63 -14.72
CA ARG A 182 -18.03 -7.85 -13.83
C ARG A 182 -17.34 -6.62 -13.28
N GLU A 183 -18.11 -5.62 -12.85
CA GLU A 183 -17.53 -4.39 -12.27
C GLU A 183 -16.75 -4.65 -10.98
N GLN A 184 -17.18 -5.65 -10.20
CA GLN A 184 -16.55 -6.07 -8.95
C GLN A 184 -16.54 -7.61 -8.85
N PRO A 185 -15.72 -8.20 -7.97
CA PRO A 185 -15.80 -9.62 -7.66
C PRO A 185 -17.18 -10.00 -7.12
N GLY A 186 -17.74 -11.08 -7.65
CA GLY A 186 -18.97 -11.69 -7.16
C GLY A 186 -20.04 -11.90 -8.24
N THR A 187 -20.75 -13.02 -8.16
CA THR A 187 -21.75 -13.43 -9.16
C THR A 187 -22.98 -12.52 -9.23
N GLY A 188 -23.24 -11.73 -8.18
CA GLY A 188 -24.33 -10.74 -8.15
C GLY A 188 -23.96 -9.35 -8.69
N GLN A 189 -22.70 -9.12 -9.08
CA GLN A 189 -22.23 -7.81 -9.53
C GLN A 189 -22.63 -7.53 -10.98
N PRO A 190 -22.80 -6.25 -11.40
CA PRO A 190 -23.12 -5.91 -12.78
C PRO A 190 -22.12 -6.50 -13.77
N ILE A 191 -22.62 -7.00 -14.91
CA ILE A 191 -21.80 -7.55 -16.00
C ILE A 191 -21.40 -6.38 -16.90
N VAL A 192 -20.10 -6.17 -17.07
CA VAL A 192 -19.56 -5.16 -18.00
C VAL A 192 -19.38 -5.72 -19.40
N ALA A 193 -19.06 -7.02 -19.51
CA ALA A 193 -18.91 -7.71 -20.78
C ALA A 193 -19.03 -9.22 -20.60
N THR A 194 -19.35 -9.91 -21.70
CA THR A 194 -19.17 -11.37 -21.82
C THR A 194 -18.10 -11.61 -22.88
N ILE A 195 -16.97 -12.18 -22.47
CA ILE A 195 -15.77 -12.37 -23.29
C ILE A 195 -15.76 -13.80 -23.81
N SER A 196 -15.52 -13.97 -25.10
CA SER A 196 -15.56 -15.27 -25.76
C SER A 196 -14.17 -15.93 -25.77
N PRO A 197 -14.10 -17.27 -25.92
CA PRO A 197 -12.83 -17.97 -26.06
C PRO A 197 -11.99 -17.43 -27.22
N GLY A 198 -10.69 -17.25 -26.97
CA GLY A 198 -9.72 -16.73 -27.93
C GLY A 198 -9.52 -15.21 -27.85
N GLU A 199 -10.36 -14.48 -27.12
CA GLU A 199 -10.09 -13.08 -26.78
C GLU A 199 -9.07 -13.00 -25.64
N VAL A 200 -8.08 -12.13 -25.81
CA VAL A 200 -6.92 -12.01 -24.91
C VAL A 200 -7.15 -10.89 -23.89
N GLY A 201 -6.87 -11.20 -22.63
CA GLY A 201 -6.81 -10.26 -21.53
C GLY A 201 -5.45 -10.28 -20.85
N GLU A 202 -5.18 -9.24 -20.08
CA GLU A 202 -4.02 -9.13 -19.20
C GLU A 202 -4.49 -9.09 -17.75
N ILE A 203 -3.87 -9.89 -16.88
CA ILE A 203 -4.13 -9.87 -15.45
C ILE A 203 -3.61 -8.54 -14.89
N MET A 204 -4.49 -7.78 -14.23
CA MET A 204 -4.18 -6.46 -13.69
C MET A 204 -4.14 -6.44 -12.16
N ASN A 205 -4.91 -7.33 -11.53
CA ASN A 205 -4.94 -7.54 -10.09
C ASN A 205 -5.74 -8.80 -9.74
N GLY A 206 -5.68 -9.18 -8.47
CA GLY A 206 -6.26 -10.40 -7.94
C GLY A 206 -5.16 -11.32 -7.38
N PRO A 207 -5.51 -12.56 -7.00
CA PRO A 207 -6.86 -13.09 -6.95
C PRO A 207 -7.66 -12.47 -5.79
N THR A 208 -8.99 -12.50 -5.90
CA THR A 208 -9.91 -12.16 -4.82
C THR A 208 -10.96 -13.25 -4.67
N ASP A 209 -11.08 -13.85 -3.49
CA ASP A 209 -12.09 -14.87 -3.21
C ASP A 209 -13.42 -14.26 -2.80
N LYS A 210 -14.49 -14.51 -3.59
CA LYS A 210 -15.84 -14.03 -3.27
C LYS A 210 -16.92 -14.93 -3.84
N GLY A 211 -17.87 -15.31 -2.99
CA GLY A 211 -19.02 -16.12 -3.39
C GLY A 211 -18.66 -17.54 -3.85
N GLY A 212 -17.57 -18.11 -3.32
CA GLY A 212 -17.08 -19.46 -3.68
C GLY A 212 -16.30 -19.51 -4.98
N TYR A 213 -15.82 -18.37 -5.47
CA TYR A 213 -15.03 -18.24 -6.68
C TYR A 213 -13.81 -17.36 -6.43
N THR A 214 -12.72 -17.69 -7.10
CA THR A 214 -11.54 -16.85 -7.26
C THR A 214 -11.74 -15.91 -8.43
N TRP A 215 -11.58 -14.61 -8.21
CA TRP A 215 -11.76 -13.56 -9.21
C TRP A 215 -10.43 -12.88 -9.53
N TRP A 216 -10.19 -12.66 -10.82
CA TRP A 216 -9.07 -11.90 -11.34
C TRP A 216 -9.59 -10.65 -12.05
N GLY A 217 -8.99 -9.50 -11.79
CA GLY A 217 -9.24 -8.33 -12.60
C GLY A 217 -8.43 -8.43 -13.88
N VAL A 218 -9.13 -8.40 -15.01
CA VAL A 218 -8.59 -8.61 -16.33
C VAL A 218 -8.87 -7.37 -17.18
N HIS A 219 -7.84 -6.85 -17.83
CA HIS A 219 -8.01 -5.91 -18.92
C HIS A 219 -8.09 -6.68 -20.24
N TRP A 220 -9.29 -6.78 -20.80
CA TRP A 220 -9.57 -7.47 -22.07
C TRP A 220 -9.17 -6.61 -23.25
N LEU A 221 -8.02 -6.94 -23.85
CA LEU A 221 -7.31 -6.10 -24.80
C LEU A 221 -8.05 -5.96 -26.12
N ASP A 222 -8.68 -7.04 -26.59
CA ASP A 222 -9.44 -7.04 -27.84
C ASP A 222 -10.70 -6.15 -27.76
N ARG A 223 -11.20 -5.89 -26.55
CA ARG A 223 -12.40 -5.06 -26.31
C ARG A 223 -12.12 -3.73 -25.63
N GLY A 224 -10.91 -3.54 -25.07
CA GLY A 224 -10.57 -2.39 -24.24
C GLY A 224 -11.42 -2.29 -22.96
N VAL A 225 -11.94 -3.41 -22.44
CA VAL A 225 -12.82 -3.44 -21.25
C VAL A 225 -12.04 -4.00 -20.07
N TRP A 226 -12.19 -3.39 -18.89
CA TRP A 226 -11.67 -3.90 -17.64
C TRP A 226 -12.81 -4.44 -16.76
N GLY A 227 -12.53 -5.50 -16.01
CA GLY A 227 -13.35 -5.94 -14.89
C GLY A 227 -12.92 -7.31 -14.36
N TRP A 228 -13.77 -7.93 -13.56
CA TRP A 228 -13.46 -9.13 -12.79
C TRP A 228 -14.05 -10.39 -13.41
N SER A 229 -13.21 -11.39 -13.62
CA SER A 229 -13.54 -12.68 -14.22
C SER A 229 -13.07 -13.83 -13.35
N VAL A 230 -13.78 -14.96 -13.39
CA VAL A 230 -13.51 -16.10 -12.51
C VAL A 230 -12.34 -16.94 -13.02
N GLU A 231 -11.36 -17.23 -12.15
CA GLU A 231 -10.14 -17.98 -12.45
C GLU A 231 -10.39 -19.31 -13.16
N ARG A 232 -11.36 -20.09 -12.69
CA ARG A 232 -11.62 -21.44 -13.19
C ARG A 232 -11.92 -21.50 -14.69
N TYR A 233 -12.27 -20.36 -15.29
CA TYR A 233 -12.60 -20.24 -16.70
C TYR A 233 -11.51 -19.51 -17.50
N LEU A 234 -10.43 -19.07 -16.87
CA LEU A 234 -9.26 -18.46 -17.51
C LEU A 234 -8.19 -19.53 -17.72
N THR A 235 -7.36 -19.35 -18.75
CA THR A 235 -6.12 -20.11 -18.99
C THR A 235 -5.10 -19.17 -19.65
N ASP A 236 -3.83 -19.54 -19.65
CA ASP A 236 -2.79 -18.80 -20.39
C ASP A 236 -3.18 -18.66 -21.87
N ALA A 237 -2.97 -17.47 -22.43
CA ALA A 237 -3.25 -17.13 -23.83
C ALA A 237 -2.00 -17.22 -24.73
#